data_AF-N8Q7R8-F1
#
_entry.id   AF-N8Q7R8-F1
#
_cell.length_a   1.000
_cell.length_b   1.000
_cell.length_c   1.000
_cell.angle_alpha   90.00
_cell.angle_beta   90.00
_cell.angle_gamma   90.00
#
_symmetry.space_group_name_H-M   'P 1'
#
loop_
_entity.id
_entity.type
_entity.pdbx_description
1 polymer ?
#
loop_
_entity_poly.entity_id
_entity_poly.type
_entity_poly.pdbx_seq_one_letter_code
_entity_poly.pdbx_strand_id
1 'polypeptide(L)'
;MSNMTLNFMENEEVEGKSLDDQLKDQLKVQSNTTSLNLQTICHEIDLGKAEKGGIKLKPFYQRDYKFTKKDESFLIESLIMGIPIPTIYLASDTSKFPHVSNVIDGQHRLRAIHRFLNNEFALTDLEKLKALNGKFFNDLPNFVKNRLSVQTSLNVNYIHIQDDPNLELEIFLRYNKGTHPMSKQEIRHVLFGSQFNDWVINEVDSLKDKKILAESFNMVKKRVADKTVHSDFILMMYILHFGIQSKFVGTPYYVDEIMHKCRKMNNDEIKKFIEKSQFLYSNMISFISYLNSHGIVNPFSKEIYAPDDKRHKFQVSILMIMASVVKYLVENQVKYHDFEGEELLEAIKDGLLESKFSSATSATTNYDLVNEAVQKIILKIEKL
;
A
#
# COMPACT_ATOMS: atom_id res chain seq x y z
N MET A 1 70.86 39.66 8.36
CA MET A 1 69.64 40.45 8.12
C MET A 1 68.98 39.86 6.89
N SER A 2 68.07 38.90 7.09
CA SER A 2 66.62 39.16 7.07
C SER A 2 66.18 39.82 5.77
N ASN A 3 65.56 39.04 4.88
CA ASN A 3 64.13 39.22 4.64
C ASN A 3 63.55 37.97 4.00
N MET A 4 62.68 37.35 4.79
CA MET A 4 61.83 36.21 4.49
C MET A 4 60.66 36.75 3.66
N THR A 5 60.66 36.50 2.35
CA THR A 5 59.52 36.86 1.49
C THR A 5 58.48 35.74 1.59
N LEU A 6 57.54 35.92 2.52
CA LEU A 6 56.22 35.30 2.47
C LEU A 6 55.50 35.85 1.23
N ASN A 7 55.33 35.02 0.20
CA ASN A 7 54.27 35.23 -0.80
C ASN A 7 53.26 34.11 -0.66
N PHE A 8 52.04 34.57 -0.39
CA PHE A 8 50.86 33.82 -0.03
C PHE A 8 50.47 32.85 -1.15
N MET A 9 50.06 31.66 -0.73
CA MET A 9 49.41 30.66 -1.56
C MET A 9 48.19 31.32 -2.22
N GLU A 10 48.12 31.22 -3.55
CA GLU A 10 46.90 31.46 -4.31
C GLU A 10 45.79 30.59 -3.72
N ASN A 11 44.85 31.22 -3.03
CA ASN A 11 43.55 30.61 -2.82
C ASN A 11 42.89 30.59 -4.20
N GLU A 12 42.92 29.43 -4.86
CA GLU A 12 41.94 29.12 -5.90
C GLU A 12 40.55 29.23 -5.24
N GLU A 13 39.87 30.35 -5.50
CA GLU A 13 38.44 30.47 -5.27
C GLU A 13 37.76 29.42 -6.16
N VAL A 14 37.43 28.28 -5.57
CA VAL A 14 36.46 27.37 -6.16
C VAL A 14 35.13 28.13 -6.14
N GLU A 15 34.79 28.79 -7.24
CA GLU A 15 33.47 29.39 -7.47
C GLU A 15 32.41 28.30 -7.29
N GLY A 16 31.84 28.23 -6.09
CA GLY A 16 30.64 27.44 -5.84
C GLY A 16 29.53 27.98 -6.73
N LYS A 17 28.91 27.12 -7.55
CA LYS A 17 27.75 27.49 -8.39
C LYS A 17 26.77 28.33 -7.56
N SER A 18 26.35 29.48 -8.11
CA SER A 18 25.30 30.32 -7.51
C SER A 18 24.08 29.48 -7.16
N LEU A 19 23.37 29.83 -6.08
CA LEU A 19 22.10 29.20 -5.71
C LEU A 19 21.12 29.17 -6.90
N ASP A 20 21.14 30.21 -7.74
CA ASP A 20 20.32 30.26 -8.96
C ASP A 20 20.71 29.19 -9.99
N ASP A 21 22.00 28.88 -10.13
CA ASP A 21 22.48 27.87 -11.08
C ASP A 21 22.33 26.45 -10.51
N GLN A 22 22.46 26.30 -9.19
CA GLN A 22 22.11 25.07 -8.50
C GLN A 22 20.60 24.76 -8.63
N LEU A 23 19.74 25.77 -8.51
CA LEU A 23 18.30 25.62 -8.68
C LEU A 23 17.90 25.37 -10.14
N LYS A 24 18.50 26.06 -11.13
CA LYS A 24 18.20 25.82 -12.56
C LYS A 24 18.47 24.37 -12.98
N ASP A 25 19.52 23.75 -12.46
CA ASP A 25 19.86 22.35 -12.71
C ASP A 25 18.86 21.40 -12.00
N GLN A 26 18.29 21.79 -10.87
CA GLN A 26 17.30 21.01 -10.10
C GLN A 26 15.84 21.22 -10.54
N LEU A 27 15.54 22.27 -11.31
CA LEU A 27 14.17 22.73 -11.61
C LEU A 27 13.54 22.19 -12.90
N LYS A 28 14.17 21.25 -13.61
CA LYS A 28 13.69 20.87 -14.95
C LYS A 28 13.21 19.42 -15.05
N VAL A 29 11.90 19.26 -14.88
CA VAL A 29 11.18 18.10 -15.44
C VAL A 29 10.75 18.47 -16.87
N GLN A 30 11.28 17.76 -17.86
CA GLN A 30 10.87 17.97 -19.25
C GLN A 30 9.54 17.27 -19.52
N SER A 31 8.62 17.95 -20.21
CA SER A 31 7.36 17.34 -20.63
C SER A 31 6.87 17.92 -21.95
N ASN A 32 6.11 17.14 -22.70
CA ASN A 32 5.42 17.56 -23.92
C ASN A 32 3.93 17.25 -23.82
N THR A 33 3.10 18.14 -24.36
CA THR A 33 1.64 17.98 -24.36
C THR A 33 1.14 17.77 -25.78
N THR A 34 0.19 16.85 -25.96
CA THR A 34 -0.49 16.58 -27.23
C THR A 34 -1.97 16.30 -26.99
N SER A 35 -2.74 16.18 -28.06
CA SER A 35 -4.15 15.77 -28.03
C SER A 35 -4.32 14.52 -28.88
N LEU A 36 -4.88 13.45 -28.29
CA LEU A 36 -5.11 12.19 -28.97
C LEU A 36 -6.61 11.87 -29.00
N ASN A 37 -7.12 11.45 -30.16
CA ASN A 37 -8.49 10.96 -30.26
C ASN A 37 -8.64 9.60 -29.54
N LEU A 38 -9.87 9.23 -29.19
CA LEU A 38 -10.10 8.02 -28.38
C LEU A 38 -9.72 6.72 -29.11
N GLN A 39 -9.83 6.69 -30.44
CA GLN A 39 -9.42 5.54 -31.24
C GLN A 39 -7.90 5.32 -31.17
N THR A 40 -7.10 6.37 -31.32
CA THR A 40 -5.63 6.34 -31.18
C THR A 40 -5.25 5.92 -29.76
N ILE A 41 -5.91 6.46 -28.74
CA ILE A 41 -5.68 6.06 -27.35
C ILE A 41 -5.93 4.55 -27.16
N CYS A 42 -7.02 4.01 -27.72
CA CYS A 42 -7.30 2.58 -27.61
C CYS A 42 -6.21 1.74 -28.29
N HIS A 43 -5.76 2.17 -29.48
CA HIS A 43 -4.68 1.51 -30.19
C HIS A 43 -3.38 1.48 -29.37
N GLU A 44 -2.98 2.61 -28.79
CA GLU A 44 -1.80 2.71 -27.93
C GLU A 44 -1.90 1.80 -26.69
N ILE A 45 -3.09 1.67 -26.11
CA ILE A 45 -3.34 0.75 -24.98
C ILE A 45 -3.22 -0.71 -25.43
N ASP A 46 -3.71 -1.04 -26.62
CA ASP A 46 -3.63 -2.40 -27.17
C ASP A 46 -2.18 -2.80 -27.47
N LEU A 47 -1.37 -1.87 -27.99
CA LEU A 47 0.08 -2.06 -28.13
C LEU A 47 0.74 -2.30 -26.77
N GLY A 48 0.36 -1.52 -25.75
CA GLY A 48 0.91 -1.64 -24.40
C GLY A 48 0.58 -2.98 -23.76
N LYS A 49 -0.65 -3.47 -23.94
CA LYS A 49 -1.09 -4.81 -23.51
C LYS A 49 -0.36 -5.93 -24.22
N ALA A 50 0.00 -5.74 -25.49
CA ALA A 50 0.76 -6.70 -26.27
C ALA A 50 2.28 -6.61 -26.05
N GLU A 51 2.74 -5.74 -25.13
CA GLU A 51 4.16 -5.43 -24.89
C GLU A 51 4.91 -5.02 -26.18
N LYS A 52 4.21 -4.29 -27.07
CA LYS A 52 4.72 -3.78 -28.37
C LYS A 52 4.99 -2.27 -28.35
N GLY A 53 5.08 -1.66 -27.18
CA GLY A 53 5.15 -0.20 -27.00
C GLY A 53 3.79 0.43 -26.70
N GLY A 54 3.72 1.75 -26.64
CA GLY A 54 2.48 2.50 -26.41
C GLY A 54 2.14 2.71 -24.93
N ILE A 55 0.85 2.76 -24.59
CA ILE A 55 0.37 3.15 -23.26
C ILE A 55 0.19 1.92 -22.36
N LYS A 56 0.98 1.84 -21.29
CA LYS A 56 0.83 0.84 -20.24
C LYS A 56 -0.09 1.36 -19.13
N LEU A 57 -1.32 0.85 -19.09
CA LEU A 57 -2.35 1.27 -18.11
C LEU A 57 -2.07 0.86 -16.67
N LYS A 58 -1.37 -0.26 -16.44
CA LYS A 58 -1.10 -0.79 -15.11
C LYS A 58 0.40 -1.02 -14.93
N PRO A 59 1.22 0.06 -14.84
CA PRO A 59 2.57 -0.05 -14.32
C PRO A 59 2.52 -0.55 -12.87
N PHE A 60 3.67 -0.99 -12.36
CA PHE A 60 3.78 -1.66 -11.06
C PHE A 60 3.22 -0.84 -9.88
N TYR A 61 3.15 0.48 -10.02
CA TYR A 61 2.66 1.41 -9.00
C TYR A 61 1.17 1.75 -9.08
N GLN A 62 0.49 1.37 -10.17
CA GLN A 62 -0.94 1.69 -10.29
C GLN A 62 -1.80 0.78 -9.41
N ARG A 63 -2.81 1.40 -8.78
CA ARG A 63 -3.81 0.71 -7.97
C ARG A 63 -4.72 -0.17 -8.82
N ASP A 64 -5.45 -1.04 -8.14
CA ASP A 64 -6.53 -1.79 -8.78
C ASP A 64 -7.64 -0.87 -9.27
N TYR A 65 -8.37 -1.35 -10.28
CA TYR A 65 -9.46 -0.61 -10.89
C TYR A 65 -10.61 -0.42 -9.89
N LYS A 66 -11.05 0.83 -9.69
CA LYS A 66 -12.03 1.22 -8.66
C LYS A 66 -13.31 1.81 -9.24
N PHE A 67 -13.33 2.19 -10.52
CA PHE A 67 -14.56 2.67 -11.16
C PHE A 67 -15.62 1.57 -11.19
N THR A 68 -16.81 1.91 -10.70
CA THR A 68 -18.02 1.12 -10.91
C THR A 68 -18.56 1.35 -12.32
N LYS A 69 -19.47 0.49 -12.81
CA LYS A 69 -20.13 0.70 -14.11
C LYS A 69 -20.82 2.07 -14.23
N LYS A 70 -21.31 2.61 -13.10
CA LYS A 70 -21.90 3.94 -13.04
C LYS A 70 -20.86 5.03 -13.27
N ASP A 71 -19.69 4.92 -12.63
CA ASP A 71 -18.57 5.87 -12.84
C ASP A 71 -18.07 5.83 -14.29
N GLU A 72 -17.96 4.63 -14.87
CA GLU A 72 -17.62 4.45 -16.28
C GLU A 72 -18.66 5.12 -17.20
N SER A 73 -19.95 4.89 -16.95
CA SER A 73 -21.04 5.44 -17.76
C SER A 73 -21.10 6.97 -17.68
N PHE A 74 -20.89 7.54 -16.48
CA PHE A 74 -20.84 8.98 -16.27
C PHE A 74 -19.68 9.65 -17.02
N LEU A 75 -18.51 9.01 -17.06
CA LEU A 75 -17.39 9.45 -17.87
C LEU A 75 -17.74 9.46 -19.37
N ILE A 76 -18.33 8.36 -19.88
CA ILE A 76 -18.71 8.28 -21.30
C ILE A 76 -19.77 9.32 -21.64
N GLU A 77 -20.78 9.54 -20.79
CA GLU A 77 -21.77 10.60 -20.98
C GLU A 77 -21.10 11.98 -21.09
N SER A 78 -20.14 12.27 -20.22
CA SER A 78 -19.36 13.51 -20.27
C SER A 78 -18.65 13.69 -21.62
N LEU A 79 -18.01 12.63 -22.14
CA LEU A 79 -17.32 12.65 -23.43
C LEU A 79 -18.30 12.85 -24.60
N ILE A 80 -19.47 12.19 -24.60
CA ILE A 80 -20.49 12.40 -25.64
C ILE A 80 -21.00 13.85 -25.62
N MET A 81 -21.14 14.43 -24.43
CA MET A 81 -21.58 15.81 -24.24
C MET A 81 -20.50 16.85 -24.56
N GLY A 82 -19.25 16.44 -24.79
CA GLY A 82 -18.13 17.35 -25.01
C GLY A 82 -17.66 18.07 -23.75
N ILE A 83 -17.97 17.51 -22.57
CA ILE A 83 -17.46 18.02 -21.29
C ILE A 83 -15.99 17.63 -21.18
N PRO A 84 -15.06 18.59 -21.00
CA PRO A 84 -13.64 18.29 -20.89
C PRO A 84 -13.38 17.49 -19.61
N ILE A 85 -12.53 16.46 -19.72
CA ILE A 85 -12.03 15.71 -18.58
C ILE A 85 -10.60 16.20 -18.24
N PRO A 86 -10.08 15.92 -17.03
CA PRO A 86 -8.73 16.33 -16.67
C PRO A 86 -7.65 15.81 -17.65
N THR A 87 -6.46 16.39 -17.65
CA THR A 87 -5.34 15.90 -18.47
C THR A 87 -4.96 14.46 -18.08
N ILE A 88 -4.47 13.68 -19.04
CA ILE A 88 -3.84 12.37 -18.82
C ILE A 88 -2.34 12.58 -18.68
N TYR A 89 -1.72 12.04 -17.65
CA TYR A 89 -0.28 12.14 -17.43
C TYR A 89 0.39 10.78 -17.62
N LEU A 90 1.40 10.75 -18.48
CA LEU A 90 2.16 9.55 -18.80
C LEU A 90 3.64 9.77 -18.47
N ALA A 91 4.28 8.80 -17.82
CA ALA A 91 5.72 8.74 -17.71
C ALA A 91 6.27 8.09 -18.97
N SER A 92 7.17 8.78 -19.66
CA SER A 92 7.64 8.44 -20.99
C SER A 92 9.15 8.32 -20.97
N ASP A 93 9.65 7.15 -21.34
CA ASP A 93 11.07 6.91 -21.59
C ASP A 93 11.28 6.72 -23.09
N THR A 94 11.87 7.72 -23.74
CA THR A 94 12.14 7.71 -25.19
C THR A 94 13.50 7.11 -25.54
N SER A 95 14.30 6.70 -24.54
CA SER A 95 15.59 6.03 -24.77
C SER A 95 15.44 4.56 -25.17
N LYS A 96 14.26 3.97 -24.95
CA LYS A 96 13.94 2.56 -25.18
C LYS A 96 13.10 2.36 -26.44
N PHE A 97 13.34 1.25 -27.14
CA PHE A 97 12.52 0.79 -28.27
C PHE A 97 12.00 -0.65 -28.03
N PRO A 98 10.68 -0.92 -28.17
CA PRO A 98 9.64 0.06 -28.52
C PRO A 98 9.39 1.05 -27.37
N HIS A 99 8.97 2.27 -27.71
CA HIS A 99 8.67 3.31 -26.73
C HIS A 99 7.48 2.89 -25.86
N VAL A 100 7.62 2.96 -24.54
CA VAL A 100 6.56 2.67 -23.56
C VAL A 100 6.28 3.92 -22.73
N SER A 101 4.99 4.21 -22.57
CA SER A 101 4.47 5.28 -21.73
C SER A 101 3.60 4.71 -20.61
N ASN A 102 4.06 4.82 -19.37
CA ASN A 102 3.35 4.33 -18.20
C ASN A 102 2.37 5.38 -17.69
N VAL A 103 1.14 4.98 -17.35
CA VAL A 103 0.15 5.93 -16.83
C VAL A 103 0.50 6.38 -15.40
N ILE A 104 0.69 7.68 -15.21
CA ILE A 104 0.80 8.33 -13.90
C ILE A 104 -0.60 8.67 -13.37
N ASP A 105 -1.38 9.41 -14.16
CA ASP A 105 -2.77 9.78 -13.83
C ASP A 105 -3.70 9.54 -15.02
N GLY A 106 -4.95 9.20 -14.71
CA GLY A 106 -5.98 8.93 -15.71
C GLY A 106 -6.21 7.46 -16.03
N GLN A 107 -5.58 6.53 -15.30
CA GLN A 107 -5.76 5.09 -15.51
C GLN A 107 -7.23 4.67 -15.58
N HIS A 108 -8.04 5.12 -14.62
CA HIS A 108 -9.45 4.71 -14.54
C HIS A 108 -10.24 5.22 -15.75
N ARG A 109 -9.91 6.44 -16.21
CA ARG A 109 -10.53 7.10 -17.36
C ARG A 109 -10.16 6.41 -18.66
N LEU A 110 -8.86 6.17 -18.88
CA LEU A 110 -8.37 5.45 -20.06
C LEU A 110 -8.92 4.03 -20.12
N ARG A 111 -8.98 3.31 -18.99
CA ARG A 111 -9.54 1.97 -18.92
C ARG A 111 -11.04 1.96 -19.21
N ALA A 112 -11.82 2.87 -18.63
CA ALA A 112 -13.26 2.98 -18.92
C ALA A 112 -13.53 3.24 -20.41
N ILE A 113 -12.78 4.17 -21.01
CA ILE A 113 -12.85 4.49 -22.45
C ILE A 113 -12.51 3.26 -23.29
N HIS A 114 -11.36 2.62 -23.02
CA HIS A 114 -10.92 1.42 -23.73
C HIS A 114 -11.96 0.31 -23.68
N ARG A 115 -12.50 0.01 -22.48
CA ARG A 115 -13.52 -1.01 -22.29
C ARG A 115 -14.82 -0.67 -23.03
N PHE A 116 -15.25 0.59 -23.01
CA PHE A 116 -16.48 0.99 -23.69
C PHE A 116 -16.35 0.88 -25.21
N LEU A 117 -15.27 1.42 -25.78
CA LEU A 117 -15.02 1.37 -27.23
C LEU A 117 -14.84 -0.08 -27.73
N ASN A 118 -14.37 -0.99 -26.87
CA ASN A 118 -14.32 -2.44 -27.14
C ASN A 118 -15.62 -3.19 -26.79
N ASN A 119 -16.72 -2.47 -26.56
CA ASN A 119 -18.04 -3.03 -26.38
C ASN A 119 -18.16 -3.95 -25.14
N GLU A 120 -17.37 -3.72 -24.09
CA GLU A 120 -17.32 -4.58 -22.89
C GLU A 120 -18.45 -4.31 -21.87
N PHE A 121 -19.10 -3.14 -21.94
CA PHE A 121 -20.22 -2.81 -21.06
C PHE A 121 -21.25 -1.90 -21.73
N ALA A 122 -22.49 -1.98 -21.26
CA ALA A 122 -23.57 -1.06 -21.63
C ALA A 122 -23.64 0.11 -20.65
N LEU A 123 -24.00 1.28 -21.16
CA LEU A 123 -24.20 2.49 -20.36
C LEU A 123 -25.34 2.30 -19.36
N THR A 124 -25.15 2.76 -18.13
CA THR A 124 -26.14 2.68 -17.04
C THR A 124 -26.23 3.99 -16.28
N ASP A 125 -27.39 4.23 -15.67
CA ASP A 125 -27.65 5.36 -14.77
C ASP A 125 -27.31 6.74 -15.36
N LEU A 126 -27.42 6.90 -16.68
CA LEU A 126 -27.24 8.18 -17.35
C LEU A 126 -28.38 9.14 -17.00
N GLU A 127 -28.05 10.38 -16.64
CA GLU A 127 -29.05 11.38 -16.23
C GLU A 127 -29.46 12.30 -17.38
N LYS A 128 -28.52 12.63 -18.28
CA LYS A 128 -28.74 13.58 -19.38
C LYS A 128 -29.08 12.85 -20.68
N LEU A 129 -28.36 11.78 -20.99
CA LEU A 129 -28.52 10.98 -22.20
C LEU A 129 -29.27 9.67 -21.91
N LYS A 130 -30.43 9.77 -21.24
CA LYS A 130 -31.21 8.61 -20.75
C LYS A 130 -31.52 7.57 -21.82
N ALA A 131 -31.72 8.00 -23.06
CA ALA A 131 -32.01 7.12 -24.20
C ALA A 131 -30.85 6.18 -24.58
N LEU A 132 -29.64 6.46 -24.09
CA LEU A 132 -28.46 5.61 -24.31
C LEU A 132 -28.25 4.59 -23.18
N ASN A 133 -29.05 4.61 -22.10
CA ASN A 133 -29.02 3.56 -21.09
C ASN A 133 -29.31 2.19 -21.73
N GLY A 134 -28.54 1.18 -21.33
CA GLY A 134 -28.59 -0.17 -21.86
C GLY A 134 -27.89 -0.37 -23.21
N LYS A 135 -27.33 0.69 -23.82
CA LYS A 135 -26.61 0.59 -25.10
C LYS A 135 -25.13 0.32 -24.90
N PHE A 136 -24.60 -0.64 -25.65
CA PHE A 136 -23.16 -0.78 -25.85
C PHE A 136 -22.68 0.16 -26.96
N PHE A 137 -21.37 0.31 -27.12
CA PHE A 137 -20.79 1.15 -28.18
C PHE A 137 -21.30 0.80 -29.58
N ASN A 138 -21.43 -0.49 -29.90
CA ASN A 138 -21.90 -0.95 -31.20
C ASN A 138 -23.40 -0.62 -31.45
N ASP A 139 -24.18 -0.43 -30.40
CA ASP A 139 -25.61 -0.10 -30.48
C ASP A 139 -25.86 1.41 -30.63
N LEU A 140 -24.83 2.24 -30.51
CA LEU A 140 -24.97 3.69 -30.59
C LEU A 140 -25.28 4.15 -32.02
N PRO A 141 -25.93 5.30 -32.21
CA PRO A 141 -26.02 5.94 -33.52
C PRO A 141 -24.63 6.26 -34.10
N ASN A 142 -24.48 6.16 -35.43
CA ASN A 142 -23.19 6.41 -36.09
C ASN A 142 -22.58 7.78 -35.76
N PHE A 143 -23.40 8.82 -35.59
CA PHE A 143 -22.89 10.15 -35.22
C PHE A 143 -22.29 10.17 -33.81
N VAL A 144 -22.82 9.38 -32.87
CA VAL A 144 -22.28 9.26 -31.51
C VAL A 144 -20.99 8.43 -31.53
N LYS A 145 -20.94 7.34 -32.33
CA LYS A 145 -19.71 6.56 -32.53
C LYS A 145 -18.59 7.44 -33.09
N ASN A 146 -18.88 8.18 -34.17
CA ASN A 146 -17.93 9.11 -34.78
C ASN A 146 -17.49 10.19 -33.79
N ARG A 147 -18.41 10.70 -32.98
CA ARG A 147 -18.10 11.67 -31.93
C ARG A 147 -17.09 11.11 -30.94
N LEU A 148 -17.34 9.92 -30.39
CA LEU A 148 -16.44 9.30 -29.42
C LEU A 148 -15.11 8.91 -30.04
N SER A 149 -15.11 8.16 -31.15
CA SER A 149 -13.89 7.59 -31.72
C SER A 149 -12.94 8.62 -32.32
N VAL A 150 -13.48 9.61 -33.06
CA VAL A 150 -12.67 10.48 -33.94
C VAL A 150 -12.71 11.95 -33.52
N GLN A 151 -13.88 12.47 -33.09
CA GLN A 151 -14.03 13.91 -32.81
C GLN A 151 -13.65 14.29 -31.38
N THR A 152 -13.71 13.35 -30.44
CA THR A 152 -13.34 13.57 -29.04
C THR A 152 -11.87 13.24 -28.86
N SER A 153 -11.12 14.19 -28.32
CA SER A 153 -9.70 14.03 -28.00
C SER A 153 -9.42 14.32 -26.53
N LEU A 154 -8.45 13.62 -25.96
CA LEU A 154 -7.96 13.87 -24.62
C LEU A 154 -6.62 14.61 -24.68
N ASN A 155 -6.42 15.54 -23.75
CA ASN A 155 -5.11 16.13 -23.53
C ASN A 155 -4.21 15.11 -22.82
N VAL A 156 -3.07 14.83 -23.42
CA VAL A 156 -2.07 13.88 -22.91
C VAL A 156 -0.75 14.63 -22.71
N ASN A 157 -0.22 14.59 -21.50
CA ASN A 157 1.08 15.14 -21.14
C ASN A 157 2.05 13.98 -20.88
N TYR A 158 3.12 13.93 -21.67
CA TYR A 158 4.21 12.99 -21.53
C TYR A 158 5.29 13.67 -20.70
N ILE A 159 5.59 13.07 -19.55
CA ILE A 159 6.67 13.50 -18.67
C ILE A 159 7.87 12.61 -18.95
N HIS A 160 8.96 13.24 -19.35
CA HIS A 160 10.19 12.54 -19.71
C HIS A 160 10.95 12.09 -18.46
N ILE A 161 11.17 10.78 -18.36
CA ILE A 161 11.81 10.14 -17.18
C ILE A 161 13.16 9.48 -17.49
N GLN A 162 13.65 9.59 -18.73
CA GLN A 162 14.89 8.92 -19.15
C GLN A 162 16.13 9.30 -18.30
N ASP A 163 16.14 10.52 -17.75
CA ASP A 163 17.27 11.05 -16.97
C ASP A 163 17.15 10.72 -15.46
N ASP A 164 15.96 10.35 -14.99
CA ASP A 164 15.70 9.97 -13.60
C ASP A 164 14.57 8.92 -13.50
N PRO A 165 14.92 7.63 -13.41
CA PRO A 165 13.94 6.56 -13.25
C PRO A 165 13.10 6.66 -11.95
N ASN A 166 13.55 7.37 -10.92
CA ASN A 166 12.79 7.54 -9.68
C ASN A 166 11.72 8.63 -9.80
N LEU A 167 11.85 9.53 -10.78
CA LEU A 167 10.95 10.65 -11.02
C LEU A 167 9.52 10.18 -11.32
N GLU A 168 9.36 9.08 -12.06
CA GLU A 168 8.05 8.48 -12.36
C GLU A 168 7.22 8.23 -11.10
N LEU A 169 7.84 7.58 -10.12
CA LEU A 169 7.24 7.25 -8.85
C LEU A 169 7.01 8.50 -7.99
N GLU A 170 7.94 9.44 -8.00
CA GLU A 170 7.79 10.70 -7.27
C GLU A 170 6.59 11.52 -7.79
N ILE A 171 6.50 11.66 -9.12
CA ILE A 171 5.37 12.34 -9.76
C ILE A 171 4.07 11.63 -9.43
N PHE A 172 4.04 10.30 -9.53
CA PHE A 172 2.88 9.51 -9.14
C PHE A 172 2.44 9.81 -7.70
N LEU A 173 3.37 9.82 -6.74
CA LEU A 173 3.07 10.15 -5.34
C LEU A 173 2.55 11.58 -5.15
N ARG A 174 3.03 12.54 -5.96
CA ARG A 174 2.55 13.93 -5.94
C ARG A 174 1.11 14.03 -6.47
N TYR A 175 0.79 13.39 -7.59
CA TYR A 175 -0.56 13.42 -8.18
C TYR A 175 -1.60 12.66 -7.34
N ASN A 176 -1.22 11.53 -6.72
CA ASN A 176 -2.16 10.75 -5.91
C ASN A 176 -2.69 11.50 -4.67
N LYS A 177 -2.05 12.57 -4.21
CA LYS A 177 -2.47 13.30 -2.99
C LYS A 177 -3.85 13.99 -3.11
N GLY A 178 -4.37 14.20 -4.33
CA GLY A 178 -5.59 14.98 -4.56
C GLY A 178 -6.90 14.22 -4.30
N THR A 179 -7.39 13.51 -5.31
CA THR A 179 -8.80 13.08 -5.38
C THR A 179 -9.09 11.72 -4.74
N HIS A 180 -8.13 10.79 -4.73
CA HIS A 180 -8.23 9.50 -4.03
C HIS A 180 -6.86 8.97 -3.63
N PRO A 181 -6.28 9.44 -2.52
CA PRO A 181 -4.95 9.03 -2.10
C PRO A 181 -4.88 7.53 -1.87
N MET A 182 -3.84 6.91 -2.43
CA MET A 182 -3.44 5.57 -2.00
C MET A 182 -3.16 5.61 -0.51
N SER A 183 -3.62 4.59 0.19
CA SER A 183 -3.19 4.34 1.56
C SER A 183 -1.67 4.20 1.60
N LYS A 184 -1.07 4.52 2.75
CA LYS A 184 0.36 4.32 2.97
C LYS A 184 0.78 2.88 2.64
N GLN A 185 -0.08 1.91 2.94
CA GLN A 185 0.20 0.51 2.67
C GLN A 185 0.10 0.14 1.19
N GLU A 186 -0.86 0.69 0.43
CA GLU A 186 -0.88 0.53 -1.03
C GLU A 186 0.42 1.09 -1.65
N ILE A 187 0.91 2.24 -1.18
CA ILE A 187 2.20 2.80 -1.62
C ILE A 187 3.36 1.84 -1.30
N ARG A 188 3.40 1.24 -0.11
CA ARG A 188 4.47 0.29 0.25
C ARG A 188 4.47 -0.97 -0.60
N HIS A 189 3.31 -1.53 -0.93
CA HIS A 189 3.25 -2.73 -1.79
C HIS A 189 3.93 -2.48 -3.13
N VAL A 190 3.78 -1.27 -3.65
CA VAL A 190 4.42 -0.80 -4.86
C VAL A 190 5.93 -0.62 -4.68
N LEU A 191 6.32 0.19 -3.68
CA LEU A 191 7.73 0.57 -3.45
C LEU A 191 8.60 -0.64 -3.12
N PHE A 192 8.06 -1.56 -2.33
CA PHE A 192 8.79 -2.67 -1.75
C PHE A 192 8.34 -4.03 -2.30
N GLY A 193 7.74 -4.06 -3.50
CA GLY A 193 7.23 -5.29 -4.14
C GLY A 193 8.22 -6.45 -4.06
N SER A 194 7.82 -7.58 -3.47
CA SER A 194 8.67 -8.75 -3.22
C SER A 194 7.80 -10.01 -3.06
N GLN A 195 8.40 -11.20 -3.12
CA GLN A 195 7.67 -12.45 -2.88
C GLN A 195 7.00 -12.50 -1.49
N PHE A 196 7.59 -11.82 -0.50
CA PHE A 196 6.97 -11.68 0.82
C PHE A 196 5.67 -10.84 0.76
N ASN A 197 5.65 -9.77 -0.05
CA ASN A 197 4.43 -8.98 -0.22
C ASN A 197 3.31 -9.80 -0.88
N ASP A 198 3.66 -10.59 -1.89
CA ASP A 198 2.71 -11.47 -2.57
C ASP A 198 2.14 -12.52 -1.58
N TRP A 199 3.00 -13.10 -0.75
CA TRP A 199 2.58 -14.00 0.33
C TRP A 199 1.63 -13.31 1.31
N VAL A 200 1.96 -12.12 1.81
CA VAL A 200 1.08 -11.36 2.73
C VAL A 200 -0.28 -11.07 2.11
N ILE A 201 -0.34 -10.65 0.84
CA ILE A 201 -1.61 -10.37 0.15
C ILE A 201 -2.47 -11.64 0.13
N ASN A 202 -1.89 -12.78 -0.23
CA ASN A 202 -2.61 -14.05 -0.30
C ASN A 202 -3.09 -14.51 1.09
N GLU A 203 -2.26 -14.42 2.12
CA GLU A 203 -2.64 -14.79 3.49
C GLU A 203 -3.78 -13.92 4.01
N VAL A 204 -3.67 -12.60 3.87
CA VAL A 204 -4.71 -11.66 4.32
C VAL A 204 -6.00 -11.84 3.55
N ASP A 205 -5.94 -12.14 2.25
CA ASP A 205 -7.15 -12.45 1.49
C ASP A 205 -7.80 -13.77 1.96
N SER A 206 -7.00 -14.80 2.29
CA SER A 206 -7.51 -16.06 2.84
C SER A 206 -8.18 -15.92 4.22
N LEU A 207 -7.81 -14.88 5.00
CA LEU A 207 -8.42 -14.61 6.30
C LEU A 207 -9.91 -14.29 6.19
N LYS A 208 -10.36 -13.70 5.07
CA LYS A 208 -11.76 -13.28 4.87
C LYS A 208 -12.74 -14.44 4.97
N ASP A 209 -12.31 -15.63 4.56
CA ASP A 209 -13.15 -16.84 4.57
C ASP A 209 -13.12 -17.57 5.93
N LYS A 210 -12.23 -17.17 6.84
CA LYS A 210 -12.04 -17.80 8.15
C LYS A 210 -12.66 -16.92 9.25
N LYS A 211 -13.94 -17.16 9.58
CA LYS A 211 -14.73 -16.31 10.49
C LYS A 211 -13.98 -15.86 11.76
N ILE A 212 -13.42 -16.79 12.53
CA ILE A 212 -12.70 -16.48 13.78
C ILE A 212 -11.53 -15.52 13.55
N LEU A 213 -10.75 -15.75 12.49
CA LEU A 213 -9.60 -14.91 12.17
C LEU A 213 -10.00 -13.57 11.58
N ALA A 214 -11.01 -13.54 10.70
CA ALA A 214 -11.56 -12.29 10.17
C ALA A 214 -12.09 -11.38 11.29
N GLU A 215 -12.74 -11.96 12.30
CA GLU A 215 -13.20 -11.27 13.50
C GLU A 215 -12.03 -10.80 14.36
N SER A 216 -11.04 -11.66 14.61
CA SER A 216 -9.83 -11.32 15.39
C SER A 216 -9.08 -10.13 14.80
N PHE A 217 -8.90 -10.10 13.48
CA PHE A 217 -8.29 -8.99 12.76
C PHE A 217 -9.25 -7.83 12.50
N ASN A 218 -10.52 -7.92 12.92
CA ASN A 218 -11.58 -6.92 12.74
C ASN A 218 -11.62 -6.38 11.30
N MET A 219 -11.80 -7.30 10.34
CA MET A 219 -11.77 -7.06 8.89
C MET A 219 -13.04 -6.37 8.38
N VAL A 220 -13.32 -5.16 8.87
CA VAL A 220 -14.42 -4.32 8.37
C VAL A 220 -14.09 -3.72 7.00
N LYS A 221 -15.13 -3.39 6.20
CA LYS A 221 -15.00 -2.88 4.81
C LYS A 221 -13.92 -1.80 4.65
N LYS A 222 -13.87 -0.82 5.56
CA LYS A 222 -12.89 0.28 5.52
C LYS A 222 -11.45 -0.24 5.64
N ARG A 223 -11.16 -1.08 6.64
CA ARG A 223 -9.81 -1.60 6.93
C ARG A 223 -9.28 -2.54 5.84
N VAL A 224 -10.19 -3.22 5.14
CA VAL A 224 -9.85 -4.02 3.96
C VAL A 224 -9.56 -3.12 2.76
N ALA A 225 -10.41 -2.10 2.54
CA ALA A 225 -10.29 -1.19 1.40
C ALA A 225 -9.04 -0.30 1.45
N ASP A 226 -8.62 0.16 2.63
CA ASP A 226 -7.42 0.99 2.83
C ASP A 226 -6.17 0.18 3.19
N LYS A 227 -6.23 -1.16 3.07
CA LYS A 227 -5.13 -2.09 3.35
C LYS A 227 -4.57 -1.99 4.78
N THR A 228 -5.32 -1.45 5.74
CA THR A 228 -4.93 -1.44 7.17
C THR A 228 -4.64 -2.84 7.68
N VAL A 229 -5.46 -3.85 7.32
CA VAL A 229 -5.23 -5.25 7.75
C VAL A 229 -3.90 -5.78 7.25
N HIS A 230 -3.46 -5.39 6.04
CA HIS A 230 -2.15 -5.80 5.52
C HIS A 230 -1.02 -5.15 6.33
N SER A 231 -1.15 -3.85 6.64
CA SER A 231 -0.18 -3.13 7.48
C SER A 231 -0.05 -3.77 8.86
N ASP A 232 -1.17 -4.15 9.48
CA ASP A 232 -1.19 -4.80 10.80
C ASP A 232 -0.58 -6.21 10.74
N PHE A 233 -0.87 -6.98 9.69
CA PHE A 233 -0.27 -8.29 9.46
C PHE A 233 1.25 -8.20 9.30
N ILE A 234 1.74 -7.21 8.55
CA ILE A 234 3.18 -6.99 8.34
C ILE A 234 3.86 -6.53 9.63
N LEU A 235 3.21 -5.66 10.42
CA LEU A 235 3.69 -5.29 11.75
C LEU A 235 3.83 -6.52 12.65
N MET A 236 2.81 -7.38 12.69
CA MET A 236 2.83 -8.63 13.45
C MET A 236 3.99 -9.53 13.01
N MET A 237 4.20 -9.69 11.69
CA MET A 237 5.35 -10.43 11.16
C MET A 237 6.69 -9.83 11.58
N TYR A 238 6.84 -8.50 11.53
CA TYR A 238 8.05 -7.85 12.04
C TYR A 238 8.32 -8.26 13.48
N ILE A 239 7.32 -8.13 14.35
CA ILE A 239 7.50 -8.36 15.78
C ILE A 239 7.80 -9.83 16.05
N LEU A 240 7.14 -10.77 15.38
CA LEU A 240 7.45 -12.19 15.52
C LEU A 240 8.92 -12.49 15.14
N HIS A 241 9.43 -11.90 14.06
CA HIS A 241 10.81 -12.09 13.63
C HIS A 241 11.83 -11.39 14.53
N PHE A 242 11.58 -10.12 14.88
CA PHE A 242 12.62 -9.21 15.38
C PHE A 242 12.30 -8.56 16.74
N GLY A 243 11.10 -8.77 17.27
CA GLY A 243 10.62 -8.11 18.48
C GLY A 243 10.30 -6.62 18.30
N ILE A 244 9.83 -5.99 19.37
CA ILE A 244 9.60 -4.55 19.43
C ILE A 244 10.92 -3.77 19.51
N GLN A 245 10.95 -2.54 18.99
CA GLN A 245 12.16 -1.74 18.82
C GLN A 245 11.99 -0.34 19.42
N SER A 246 12.89 0.06 20.31
CA SER A 246 12.86 1.37 20.99
C SER A 246 13.08 2.54 20.03
N LYS A 247 13.84 2.32 18.95
CA LYS A 247 14.10 3.33 17.92
C LYS A 247 12.89 3.71 17.06
N PHE A 248 11.80 2.94 17.11
CA PHE A 248 10.64 3.15 16.26
C PHE A 248 9.56 3.94 16.98
N VAL A 249 9.23 5.11 16.43
CA VAL A 249 8.26 6.05 17.00
C VAL A 249 6.81 5.70 16.62
N GLY A 250 6.59 4.63 15.85
CA GLY A 250 5.26 4.14 15.50
C GLY A 250 5.24 3.02 14.48
N THR A 251 4.06 2.46 14.25
CA THR A 251 3.80 1.32 13.33
C THR A 251 4.41 1.46 11.93
N PRO A 252 4.38 2.63 11.25
CA PRO A 252 4.96 2.76 9.91
C PRO A 252 6.41 2.27 9.80
N TYR A 253 7.25 2.58 10.78
CA TYR A 253 8.67 2.23 10.74
C TYR A 253 8.91 0.71 10.75
N TYR A 254 8.12 -0.04 11.52
CA TYR A 254 8.18 -1.50 11.53
C TYR A 254 7.84 -2.08 10.15
N VAL A 255 6.76 -1.59 9.55
CA VAL A 255 6.26 -2.06 8.26
C VAL A 255 7.25 -1.72 7.14
N ASP A 256 7.74 -0.48 7.12
CA ASP A 256 8.73 -0.02 6.14
C ASP A 256 10.03 -0.84 6.24
N GLU A 257 10.53 -1.10 7.45
CA GLU A 257 11.78 -1.82 7.67
C GLU A 257 11.73 -3.27 7.16
N ILE A 258 10.70 -4.07 7.52
CA ILE A 258 10.62 -5.47 7.05
C ILE A 258 10.39 -5.53 5.54
N MET A 259 9.52 -4.68 4.99
CA MET A 259 9.24 -4.71 3.55
C MET A 259 10.49 -4.31 2.74
N HIS A 260 11.22 -3.30 3.19
CA HIS A 260 12.48 -2.90 2.58
C HIS A 260 13.57 -3.97 2.70
N LYS A 261 13.67 -4.66 3.85
CA LYS A 261 14.57 -5.82 4.00
C LYS A 261 14.21 -6.93 3.01
N CYS A 262 12.95 -7.33 2.94
CA CYS A 262 12.47 -8.38 2.03
C CYS A 262 12.70 -8.03 0.56
N ARG A 263 12.55 -6.76 0.17
CA ARG A 263 12.83 -6.30 -1.20
C ARG A 263 14.29 -6.49 -1.62
N LYS A 264 15.23 -6.43 -0.66
CA LYS A 264 16.68 -6.55 -0.92
C LYS A 264 17.19 -7.99 -0.89
N MET A 265 16.39 -8.94 -0.42
CA MET A 265 16.77 -10.35 -0.35
C MET A 265 16.84 -10.96 -1.75
N ASN A 266 17.79 -11.86 -1.97
CA ASN A 266 17.80 -12.72 -3.15
C ASN A 266 16.72 -13.82 -3.04
N ASN A 267 16.54 -14.60 -4.13
CA ASN A 267 15.49 -15.61 -4.20
C ASN A 267 15.56 -16.70 -3.11
N ASP A 268 16.77 -17.12 -2.71
CA ASP A 268 16.91 -18.16 -1.68
C ASP A 268 16.68 -17.59 -0.28
N GLU A 269 17.17 -16.38 -0.02
CA GLU A 269 16.96 -15.65 1.23
C GLU A 269 15.48 -15.36 1.48
N ILE A 270 14.78 -14.84 0.47
CA ILE A 270 13.35 -14.49 0.61
C ILE A 270 12.50 -15.74 0.80
N LYS A 271 12.84 -16.85 0.14
CA LYS A 271 12.13 -18.12 0.31
C LYS A 271 12.25 -18.65 1.74
N LYS A 272 13.48 -18.70 2.28
CA LYS A 272 13.72 -19.09 3.69
C LYS A 272 13.02 -18.15 4.66
N PHE A 273 13.00 -16.84 4.35
CA PHE A 273 12.30 -15.86 5.16
C PHE A 273 10.78 -16.10 5.18
N ILE A 274 10.18 -16.43 4.03
CA ILE A 274 8.76 -16.78 3.92
C ILE A 274 8.46 -18.09 4.66
N GLU A 275 9.28 -19.13 4.53
CA GLU A 275 9.13 -20.39 5.27
C GLU A 275 9.12 -20.16 6.79
N LYS A 276 10.06 -19.35 7.30
CA LYS A 276 10.06 -18.94 8.72
C LYS A 276 8.82 -18.11 9.08
N SER A 277 8.38 -17.22 8.19
CA SER A 277 7.17 -16.42 8.41
C SER A 277 5.92 -17.27 8.51
N GLN A 278 5.80 -18.31 7.67
CA GLN A 278 4.72 -19.29 7.73
C GLN A 278 4.71 -20.06 9.05
N PHE A 279 5.88 -20.48 9.53
CA PHE A 279 6.01 -21.12 10.84
C PHE A 279 5.62 -20.19 12.01
N LEU A 280 6.09 -18.95 12.01
CA LEU A 280 5.72 -17.98 13.05
C LEU A 280 4.22 -17.65 13.01
N TYR A 281 3.67 -17.53 11.80
CA TYR A 281 2.26 -17.27 11.59
C TYR A 281 1.38 -18.43 12.05
N SER A 282 1.75 -19.69 11.79
CA SER A 282 0.97 -20.85 12.26
C SER A 282 0.90 -20.89 13.79
N ASN A 283 2.00 -20.57 14.48
CA ASN A 283 2.04 -20.42 15.93
C ASN A 283 1.11 -19.29 16.41
N MET A 284 1.08 -18.16 15.72
CA MET A 284 0.13 -17.07 16.02
C MET A 284 -1.32 -17.51 15.84
N ILE A 285 -1.64 -18.26 14.78
CA ILE A 285 -3.00 -18.79 14.55
C ILE A 285 -3.42 -19.77 15.63
N SER A 286 -2.52 -20.67 16.04
CA SER A 286 -2.77 -21.60 17.15
C SER A 286 -3.03 -20.84 18.45
N PHE A 287 -2.25 -19.79 18.74
CA PHE A 287 -2.44 -18.94 19.91
C PHE A 287 -3.80 -18.18 19.87
N ILE A 288 -4.18 -17.62 18.72
CA ILE A 288 -5.51 -17.00 18.55
C ILE A 288 -6.62 -18.03 18.78
N SER A 289 -6.44 -19.25 18.30
CA SER A 289 -7.43 -20.32 18.46
C SER A 289 -7.57 -20.74 19.93
N TYR A 290 -6.45 -20.80 20.67
CA TYR A 290 -6.44 -20.99 22.13
C TYR A 290 -7.21 -19.87 22.85
N LEU A 291 -6.97 -18.60 22.52
CA LEU A 291 -7.71 -17.49 23.14
C LEU A 291 -9.21 -17.58 22.82
N ASN A 292 -9.56 -17.97 21.60
CA ASN A 292 -10.96 -18.13 21.19
C ASN A 292 -11.67 -19.28 21.92
N SER A 293 -10.98 -20.41 22.17
CA SER A 293 -11.55 -21.51 22.94
C SER A 293 -11.82 -21.14 24.40
N HIS A 294 -11.15 -20.11 24.92
CA HIS A 294 -11.36 -19.53 26.25
C HIS A 294 -12.26 -18.28 26.23
N GLY A 295 -13.07 -18.12 25.18
CA GLY A 295 -14.12 -17.10 25.11
C GLY A 295 -13.67 -15.72 24.63
N ILE A 296 -12.40 -15.53 24.26
CA ILE A 296 -11.90 -14.25 23.71
C ILE A 296 -12.11 -14.22 22.19
N VAL A 297 -13.10 -13.47 21.73
CA VAL A 297 -13.43 -13.34 20.29
C VAL A 297 -12.52 -12.33 19.61
N ASN A 298 -12.21 -11.20 20.25
CA ASN A 298 -11.36 -10.15 19.70
C ASN A 298 -10.04 -10.04 20.51
N PRO A 299 -9.05 -10.93 20.27
CA PRO A 299 -7.83 -11.02 21.09
C PRO A 299 -6.94 -9.77 21.01
N PHE A 300 -7.10 -8.95 19.96
CA PHE A 300 -6.37 -7.69 19.82
C PHE A 300 -7.16 -6.49 20.33
N SER A 301 -8.06 -6.69 21.29
CA SER A 301 -8.89 -5.66 21.89
C SER A 301 -8.81 -5.70 23.42
N LYS A 302 -9.48 -4.76 24.09
CA LYS A 302 -9.55 -4.78 25.57
C LYS A 302 -10.22 -6.03 26.12
N GLU A 303 -10.98 -6.77 25.30
CA GLU A 303 -11.64 -8.02 25.68
C GLU A 303 -10.67 -9.00 26.37
N ILE A 304 -9.39 -9.00 25.99
CA ILE A 304 -8.37 -9.88 26.56
C ILE A 304 -8.08 -9.64 28.06
N TYR A 305 -8.35 -8.44 28.59
CA TYR A 305 -8.17 -8.11 30.02
C TYR A 305 -9.38 -7.46 30.68
N ALA A 306 -10.37 -7.06 29.90
CA ALA A 306 -11.65 -6.49 30.33
C ALA A 306 -12.78 -7.04 29.42
N PRO A 307 -13.25 -8.28 29.63
CA PRO A 307 -14.20 -8.97 28.74
C PRO A 307 -15.55 -8.26 28.57
N ASP A 308 -15.96 -7.49 29.59
CA ASP A 308 -17.19 -6.68 29.54
C ASP A 308 -17.05 -5.43 28.65
N ASP A 309 -15.82 -4.99 28.37
CA ASP A 309 -15.54 -3.82 27.53
C ASP A 309 -15.48 -4.22 26.04
N LYS A 310 -16.65 -4.27 25.41
CA LYS A 310 -16.78 -4.55 23.97
C LYS A 310 -16.48 -3.34 23.07
N ARG A 311 -15.94 -2.24 23.63
CA ARG A 311 -15.56 -1.06 22.85
C ARG A 311 -14.23 -1.31 22.15
N HIS A 312 -14.08 -0.80 20.93
CA HIS A 312 -12.87 -0.91 20.11
C HIS A 312 -12.40 -2.36 19.86
N LYS A 313 -12.98 -3.00 18.84
CA LYS A 313 -12.71 -4.40 18.46
C LYS A 313 -11.27 -4.71 17.99
N PHE A 314 -10.37 -3.71 17.93
CA PHE A 314 -8.97 -3.92 17.55
C PHE A 314 -8.10 -2.73 17.98
N GLN A 315 -6.91 -3.03 18.51
CA GLN A 315 -5.89 -2.10 18.95
C GLN A 315 -4.52 -2.63 18.54
N VAL A 316 -3.80 -1.81 17.76
CA VAL A 316 -2.48 -2.17 17.21
C VAL A 316 -1.49 -2.48 18.32
N SER A 317 -1.53 -1.76 19.44
CA SER A 317 -0.67 -2.01 20.58
C SER A 317 -0.89 -3.39 21.22
N ILE A 318 -2.13 -3.86 21.34
CA ILE A 318 -2.43 -5.21 21.85
C ILE A 318 -1.93 -6.28 20.86
N LEU A 319 -2.08 -6.06 19.55
CA LEU A 319 -1.45 -6.92 18.54
C LEU A 319 0.07 -7.00 18.74
N MET A 320 0.74 -5.86 18.99
CA MET A 320 2.18 -5.84 19.23
C MET A 320 2.56 -6.64 20.48
N ILE A 321 1.82 -6.48 21.58
CA ILE A 321 2.05 -7.23 22.82
C ILE A 321 1.85 -8.73 22.58
N MET A 322 0.74 -9.13 21.97
CA MET A 322 0.42 -10.54 21.71
C MET A 322 1.43 -11.20 20.77
N ALA A 323 1.85 -10.50 19.71
CA ALA A 323 2.91 -10.99 18.83
C ALA A 323 4.25 -11.17 19.58
N SER A 324 4.54 -10.31 20.56
CA SER A 324 5.76 -10.40 21.38
C SER A 324 5.69 -11.57 22.37
N VAL A 325 4.51 -11.84 22.95
CA VAL A 325 4.26 -13.02 23.78
C VAL A 325 4.42 -14.30 22.95
N VAL A 326 3.80 -14.38 21.77
CA VAL A 326 3.95 -15.54 20.88
C VAL A 326 5.41 -15.75 20.47
N LYS A 327 6.14 -14.67 20.16
CA LYS A 327 7.59 -14.76 19.90
C LYS A 327 8.33 -15.41 21.07
N TYR A 328 8.09 -14.93 22.29
CA TYR A 328 8.71 -15.49 23.50
C TYR A 328 8.41 -16.98 23.67
N LEU A 329 7.14 -17.38 23.51
CA LEU A 329 6.72 -18.79 23.62
C LEU A 329 7.44 -19.67 22.59
N VAL A 330 7.52 -19.20 21.34
CA VAL A 330 8.21 -19.91 20.26
C VAL A 330 9.72 -20.03 20.51
N GLU A 331 10.37 -18.96 20.96
CA GLU A 331 11.82 -18.95 21.22
C GLU A 331 12.21 -19.84 22.41
N ASN A 332 11.34 -19.96 23.40
CA ASN A 332 11.56 -20.79 24.59
C ASN A 332 10.90 -22.18 24.48
N GLN A 333 10.33 -22.53 23.32
CA GLN A 333 9.67 -23.81 23.06
C GLN A 333 8.55 -24.17 24.05
N VAL A 334 7.89 -23.15 24.61
CA VAL A 334 6.77 -23.30 25.53
C VAL A 334 5.53 -23.63 24.71
N LYS A 335 4.90 -24.80 24.91
CA LYS A 335 3.70 -25.16 24.14
C LYS A 335 2.46 -24.65 24.85
N TYR A 336 1.53 -24.11 24.07
CA TYR A 336 0.24 -23.63 24.57
C TYR A 336 -0.59 -24.72 25.27
N HIS A 337 -0.36 -25.98 24.88
CA HIS A 337 -1.02 -27.16 25.46
C HIS A 337 -0.41 -27.60 26.79
N ASP A 338 0.75 -27.06 27.17
CA ASP A 338 1.37 -27.36 28.46
C ASP A 338 0.68 -26.61 29.61
N PHE A 339 -0.12 -25.57 29.30
CA PHE A 339 -0.95 -24.87 30.26
C PHE A 339 -2.29 -25.59 30.42
N GLU A 340 -2.56 -26.12 31.61
CA GLU A 340 -3.85 -26.74 31.93
C GLU A 340 -4.88 -25.63 32.22
N GLY A 341 -5.82 -25.41 31.30
CA GLY A 341 -6.92 -24.44 31.49
C GLY A 341 -6.54 -22.98 31.18
N GLU A 342 -6.91 -22.06 32.08
CA GLU A 342 -6.87 -20.61 31.84
C GLU A 342 -5.56 -19.93 32.31
N GLU A 343 -4.56 -20.67 32.80
CA GLU A 343 -3.34 -20.12 33.43
C GLU A 343 -2.60 -19.11 32.54
N LEU A 344 -2.38 -19.45 31.26
CA LEU A 344 -1.73 -18.54 30.31
C LEU A 344 -2.60 -17.29 30.05
N LEU A 345 -3.92 -17.45 29.96
CA LEU A 345 -4.85 -16.33 29.78
C LEU A 345 -4.84 -15.41 31.00
N GLU A 346 -4.83 -15.97 32.22
CA GLU A 346 -4.71 -15.23 33.48
C GLU A 346 -3.38 -14.49 33.56
N ALA A 347 -2.26 -15.14 33.22
CA ALA A 347 -0.94 -14.50 33.17
C ALA A 347 -0.90 -13.30 32.21
N ILE A 348 -1.53 -13.43 31.03
CA ILE A 348 -1.66 -12.34 30.05
C ILE A 348 -2.51 -11.21 30.63
N LYS A 349 -3.69 -11.53 31.16
CA LYS A 349 -4.64 -10.57 31.70
C LYS A 349 -4.03 -9.77 32.85
N ASP A 350 -3.44 -10.45 33.82
CA ASP A 350 -2.83 -9.80 34.96
C ASP A 350 -1.61 -8.96 34.56
N GLY A 351 -0.76 -9.48 33.66
CA GLY A 351 0.40 -8.73 33.17
C GLY A 351 -0.01 -7.41 32.50
N LEU A 352 -1.11 -7.42 31.75
CA LEU A 352 -1.69 -6.21 31.17
C LEU A 352 -2.25 -5.27 32.24
N LEU A 353 -3.03 -5.78 33.20
CA LEU A 353 -3.65 -4.98 34.26
C LEU A 353 -2.62 -4.32 35.18
N GLU A 354 -1.57 -5.05 35.56
CA GLU A 354 -0.49 -4.55 36.41
C GLU A 354 0.43 -3.55 35.68
N SER A 355 0.45 -3.57 34.36
CA SER A 355 1.26 -2.63 33.57
C SER A 355 0.61 -1.25 33.46
N LYS A 356 1.41 -0.23 33.17
CA LYS A 356 0.89 1.11 32.86
C LYS A 356 0.03 1.14 31.59
N PHE A 357 0.08 0.10 30.76
CA PHE A 357 -0.71 0.00 29.53
C PHE A 357 -2.22 0.06 29.76
N SER A 358 -2.72 -0.56 30.84
CA SER A 358 -4.16 -0.58 31.16
C SER A 358 -4.73 0.82 31.41
N SER A 359 -3.90 1.72 31.93
CA SER A 359 -4.24 3.12 32.23
C SER A 359 -4.00 4.09 31.06
N ALA A 360 -3.23 3.69 30.05
CA ALA A 360 -2.91 4.53 28.91
C ALA A 360 -4.07 4.63 27.91
N THR A 361 -4.09 5.67 27.08
CA THR A 361 -5.00 5.69 25.93
C THR A 361 -4.65 4.48 25.06
N SER A 362 -5.61 3.57 24.92
CA SER A 362 -5.41 2.21 24.43
C SER A 362 -5.01 2.09 22.94
N ALA A 363 -4.66 3.21 22.31
CA ALA A 363 -4.14 3.32 20.95
C ALA A 363 -2.61 3.60 20.89
N THR A 364 -1.93 3.81 22.03
CA THR A 364 -0.50 4.16 22.02
C THR A 364 0.37 2.96 21.66
N THR A 365 1.15 3.07 20.58
CA THR A 365 2.21 2.12 20.21
C THR A 365 3.57 2.54 20.77
N ASN A 366 3.56 3.31 21.87
CA ASN A 366 4.78 3.73 22.56
C ASN A 366 5.55 2.51 23.04
N TYR A 367 6.86 2.47 22.74
CA TYR A 367 7.72 1.35 23.05
C TYR A 367 7.74 1.01 24.54
N ASP A 368 7.90 2.00 25.42
CA ASP A 368 8.07 1.77 26.86
C ASP A 368 6.82 1.11 27.47
N LEU A 369 5.64 1.59 27.09
CA LEU A 369 4.36 1.03 27.56
C LEU A 369 4.13 -0.40 27.04
N VAL A 370 4.39 -0.64 25.76
CA VAL A 370 4.24 -1.98 25.15
C VAL A 370 5.26 -2.94 25.75
N ASN A 371 6.52 -2.51 25.90
CA ASN A 371 7.59 -3.33 26.46
C ASN A 371 7.33 -3.66 27.93
N GLU A 372 6.92 -2.69 28.77
CA GLU A 372 6.57 -2.95 30.17
C GLU A 372 5.48 -4.01 30.29
N ALA A 373 4.41 -3.91 29.47
CA ALA A 373 3.34 -4.91 29.45
C ALA A 373 3.85 -6.30 29.05
N VAL A 374 4.65 -6.39 27.98
CA VAL A 374 5.27 -7.65 27.55
C VAL A 374 6.11 -8.27 28.66
N GLN A 375 6.98 -7.50 29.32
CA GLN A 375 7.83 -7.99 30.41
C GLN A 375 7.00 -8.51 31.59
N LYS A 376 5.93 -7.81 31.98
CA LYS A 376 5.05 -8.27 33.08
C LYS A 376 4.32 -9.57 32.75
N ILE A 377 3.86 -9.73 31.50
CA ILE A 377 3.24 -10.98 31.05
C ILE A 377 4.28 -12.11 31.08
N ILE A 378 5.47 -11.91 30.51
CA ILE A 378 6.53 -12.92 30.48
C ILE A 378 6.91 -13.36 31.91
N LEU A 379 7.10 -12.42 32.83
CA LEU A 379 7.41 -12.73 34.24
C LEU A 379 6.33 -13.55 34.95
N LYS A 380 5.08 -13.50 34.48
CA LYS A 380 4.00 -14.35 34.98
C LYS A 380 4.02 -15.72 34.32
N ILE A 381 4.25 -15.78 33.01
CA ILE A 381 4.41 -17.04 32.27
C ILE A 381 5.56 -17.87 32.83
N GLU A 382 6.69 -17.25 33.20
CA GLU A 382 7.85 -17.94 33.80
C GLU A 382 7.59 -18.55 35.18
N LYS A 383 6.45 -18.24 35.82
CA LYS A 383 6.05 -18.77 37.13
C LYS A 383 5.03 -19.90 37.03
N LEU A 384 4.49 -20.15 35.84
CA LEU A 384 3.68 -21.30 35.51
C LEU A 384 4.63 -22.47 35.24
#